data_AF-A0A7C4R125-F1
#
_entry.id   AF-A0A7C4R125-F1
#
_cell.length_a   1.000
_cell.length_b   1.000
_cell.length_c   1.000
_cell.angle_alpha   90.00
_cell.angle_beta   90.00
_cell.angle_gamma   90.00
#
_symmetry.space_group_name_H-M   'P 1'
#
loop_
_entity.id
_entity.type
_entity.pdbx_description
1 polymer ?
#
loop_
_entity_poly.entity_id
_entity_poly.type
_entity_poly.pdbx_seq_one_letter_code
_entity_poly.pdbx_strand_id
1 'polypeptide(L)'
;MLIFALYKAVPQDIAKVATVGGILKREEAQLVINPHDVQAVEAAEYFRRLVGGKVISLSMGPHQRVIPIANTLFNYEVWGVDEAYILSDRRMAGADTRATAYTLSLGIKKIIGFHEEAVSSLIGALEENKSVEDIVKLANDLYQKNLIPNKIYSDKPSIKDLSLVNKFAKGEISRRDLVNELEKYKESLRRDLILFLGMKAVDGETGNTGPQLSQALSEALGIPVTHATYVTNFSYDFDKRVIRVVRKMGRVIQEIEMELPTLLTMRPEYEAPPITITRRREALLESFRGKVHDIRILNADDIGADLRAIGLIGSPTQVGPTIEMRRVVIKKIIGRSLKILSNIDKIKIGDKEYGPYKKGDIVTDPPKELVDVLVPKNLAKIYNYDDLAEEIINILTRESKIKVQIYGPIP
;
A
#
# COMPACT_ATOMS: atom_id res chain seq x y z
N MET A 1 -14.92 -14.07 -7.87
CA MET A 1 -13.86 -13.11 -8.22
C MET A 1 -12.86 -12.99 -7.08
N LEU A 2 -11.57 -12.96 -7.39
CA LEU A 2 -10.50 -12.66 -6.43
C LEU A 2 -9.99 -11.24 -6.68
N ILE A 3 -9.91 -10.43 -5.62
CA ILE A 3 -9.53 -9.01 -5.68
C ILE A 3 -8.26 -8.85 -4.86
N PHE A 4 -7.15 -8.47 -5.46
CA PHE A 4 -5.90 -8.30 -4.74
C PHE A 4 -5.67 -6.84 -4.36
N ALA A 5 -5.33 -6.58 -3.10
CA ALA A 5 -4.89 -5.28 -2.60
C ALA A 5 -3.44 -5.40 -2.14
N LEU A 6 -2.52 -4.91 -2.95
CA LEU A 6 -1.10 -5.00 -2.65
C LEU A 6 -0.66 -3.78 -1.83
N TYR A 7 0.17 -4.03 -0.82
CA TYR A 7 0.70 -2.97 0.01
C TYR A 7 2.17 -3.20 0.39
N LYS A 8 2.87 -2.11 0.70
CA LYS A 8 4.24 -2.12 1.19
C LYS A 8 4.31 -1.45 2.55
N ALA A 9 5.05 -2.08 3.46
CA ALA A 9 5.44 -1.47 4.72
C ALA A 9 6.61 -0.50 4.48
N VAL A 10 6.44 0.76 4.87
CA VAL A 10 7.45 1.82 4.68
C VAL A 10 7.77 2.49 6.02
N PRO A 11 8.98 3.06 6.20
CA PRO A 11 9.29 3.85 7.39
C PRO A 11 8.38 5.09 7.50
N GLN A 12 7.84 5.35 8.69
CA GLN A 12 6.94 6.50 8.94
C GLN A 12 7.65 7.85 8.78
N ASP A 13 8.86 7.98 9.33
CA ASP A 13 9.66 9.20 9.28
C ASP A 13 10.88 9.02 8.36
N ILE A 14 10.72 9.29 7.06
CA ILE A 14 11.84 9.26 6.10
C ILE A 14 12.91 10.32 6.47
N ALA A 15 12.49 11.41 7.14
CA ALA A 15 13.31 12.57 7.48
C ALA A 15 14.08 12.46 8.82
N LYS A 16 13.88 11.41 9.64
CA LYS A 16 14.56 11.23 10.94
C LYS A 16 15.31 9.90 11.03
N VAL A 17 15.89 9.43 9.92
CA VAL A 17 16.86 8.34 10.03
C VAL A 17 18.15 8.93 10.58
N ALA A 18 18.31 8.86 11.91
CA ALA A 18 19.48 9.37 12.60
C ALA A 18 20.74 8.64 12.12
N THR A 19 21.64 9.39 11.49
CA THR A 19 22.98 8.95 11.12
C THR A 19 23.87 9.01 12.37
N VAL A 20 24.16 7.86 12.97
CA VAL A 20 25.31 7.73 13.88
C VAL A 20 26.41 7.01 13.09
N GLY A 21 27.44 7.74 12.67
CA GLY A 21 28.61 7.15 12.00
C GLY A 21 28.43 6.77 10.52
N GLY A 22 27.49 7.37 9.79
CA GLY A 22 27.35 7.13 8.33
C GLY A 22 26.62 5.84 7.93
N ILE A 23 26.10 5.08 8.91
CA ILE A 23 25.27 3.90 8.68
C ILE A 23 23.82 4.23 9.04
N LEU A 24 22.90 4.12 8.08
CA LEU A 24 21.46 4.30 8.29
C LEU A 24 20.92 3.14 9.14
N LYS A 25 20.63 3.37 10.43
CA LYS A 25 19.92 2.39 11.27
C LYS A 25 18.44 2.31 10.89
N ARG A 26 18.10 1.42 9.95
CA ARG A 26 16.71 1.14 9.50
C ARG A 26 15.90 0.28 10.48
N GLU A 27 16.53 -0.21 11.54
CA GLU A 27 15.95 -1.22 12.45
C GLU A 27 14.99 -0.63 13.48
N GLU A 28 15.14 0.65 13.85
CA GLU A 28 14.35 1.30 14.92
C GLU A 28 13.13 2.10 14.41
N ALA A 29 12.98 2.28 13.09
CA ALA A 29 11.88 3.08 12.53
C ALA A 29 10.54 2.33 12.60
N GLN A 30 9.49 2.95 13.14
CA GLN A 30 8.13 2.42 13.05
C GLN A 30 7.74 2.28 11.56
N LEU A 31 7.27 1.09 11.17
CA LEU A 31 6.72 0.90 9.82
C LEU A 31 5.23 1.20 9.83
N VAL A 32 4.79 1.83 8.75
CA VAL A 32 3.38 2.11 8.44
C VAL A 32 3.05 1.54 7.07
N ILE A 33 1.76 1.40 6.77
CA ILE A 33 1.35 1.17 5.38
C ILE A 33 1.80 2.36 4.54
N ASN A 34 2.33 2.09 3.35
CA ASN A 34 2.64 3.11 2.38
C ASN A 34 1.40 3.99 2.11
N PRO A 35 1.48 5.32 2.23
CA PRO A 35 0.32 6.20 2.08
C PRO A 35 -0.43 6.00 0.77
N HIS A 36 0.27 5.70 -0.34
CA HIS A 36 -0.35 5.45 -1.63
C HIS A 36 -1.12 4.12 -1.70
N ASP A 37 -0.80 3.15 -0.86
CA ASP A 37 -1.45 1.84 -0.85
C ASP A 37 -2.77 1.87 -0.07
N VAL A 38 -3.01 2.91 0.74
CA VAL A 38 -4.28 3.11 1.44
C VAL A 38 -5.43 3.23 0.44
N GLN A 39 -5.27 4.06 -0.60
CA GLN A 39 -6.26 4.20 -1.67
C GLN A 39 -6.42 2.92 -2.49
N ALA A 40 -5.37 2.09 -2.59
CA ALA A 40 -5.46 0.79 -3.26
C ALA A 40 -6.32 -0.20 -2.48
N VAL A 41 -6.17 -0.24 -1.14
CA VAL A 41 -7.03 -1.05 -0.27
C VAL A 41 -8.47 -0.56 -0.30
N GLU A 42 -8.69 0.76 -0.27
CA GLU A 42 -10.03 1.36 -0.39
C GLU A 42 -10.69 1.02 -1.73
N ALA A 43 -9.95 1.13 -2.84
CA ALA A 43 -10.44 0.77 -4.17
C ALA A 43 -10.81 -0.71 -4.28
N ALA A 44 -10.01 -1.59 -3.68
CA ALA A 44 -10.29 -3.02 -3.62
C ALA A 44 -11.56 -3.32 -2.79
N GLU A 45 -11.71 -2.68 -1.63
CA GLU A 45 -12.90 -2.78 -0.77
C GLU A 45 -14.16 -2.32 -1.51
N TYR A 46 -14.09 -1.16 -2.16
CA TYR A 46 -15.14 -0.62 -2.99
C TYR A 46 -15.55 -1.61 -4.08
N PHE A 47 -14.57 -2.13 -4.81
CA PHE A 47 -14.83 -3.06 -5.90
C PHE A 47 -15.48 -4.35 -5.39
N ARG A 48 -15.03 -4.88 -4.24
CA ARG A 48 -15.68 -6.03 -3.58
C ARG A 48 -17.14 -5.75 -3.24
N ARG A 49 -17.47 -4.57 -2.70
CA ARG A 49 -18.87 -4.21 -2.43
C ARG A 49 -19.71 -4.04 -3.70
N LEU A 50 -19.07 -3.69 -4.81
CA LEU A 50 -19.72 -3.51 -6.10
C LEU A 50 -20.00 -4.86 -6.76
N VAL A 51 -19.05 -5.79 -6.76
CA VAL A 51 -19.13 -7.04 -7.56
C VAL A 51 -19.28 -8.31 -6.73
N GLY A 52 -19.01 -8.25 -5.42
CA GLY A 52 -18.80 -9.41 -4.57
C GLY A 52 -17.34 -9.89 -4.59
N GLY A 53 -17.12 -11.17 -4.34
CA GLY A 53 -15.77 -11.74 -4.25
C GLY A 53 -15.13 -11.58 -2.88
N LYS A 54 -13.79 -11.62 -2.85
CA LYS A 54 -12.97 -11.45 -1.64
C LYS A 54 -11.78 -10.54 -1.91
N VAL A 55 -11.46 -9.69 -0.95
CA VAL A 55 -10.24 -8.87 -0.96
C VAL A 55 -9.11 -9.65 -0.27
N ILE A 56 -8.07 -9.93 -1.03
CA ILE A 56 -6.84 -10.58 -0.56
C ILE A 56 -5.75 -9.54 -0.52
N SER A 57 -5.24 -9.24 0.67
CA SER A 57 -4.07 -8.41 0.80
C SER A 57 -2.79 -9.21 0.60
N LEU A 58 -1.82 -8.61 -0.09
CA LEU A 58 -0.52 -9.21 -0.34
C LEU A 58 0.59 -8.19 -0.11
N SER A 59 1.60 -8.59 0.67
CA SER A 59 2.81 -7.80 0.86
C SER A 59 4.04 -8.69 0.79
N MET A 60 5.18 -8.10 0.44
CA MET A 60 6.48 -8.76 0.44
C MET A 60 7.40 -8.06 1.44
N GLY A 61 7.95 -8.80 2.38
CA GLY A 61 8.88 -8.26 3.37
C GLY A 61 9.06 -9.13 4.60
N PRO A 62 9.86 -8.69 5.58
CA PRO A 62 10.04 -9.41 6.84
C PRO A 62 8.71 -9.49 7.61
N HIS A 63 8.13 -10.69 7.71
CA HIS A 63 6.78 -10.90 8.24
C HIS A 63 6.59 -10.32 9.64
N GLN A 64 7.62 -10.41 10.50
CA GLN A 64 7.60 -9.83 11.86
C GLN A 64 7.24 -8.33 11.87
N ARG A 65 7.63 -7.59 10.83
CA ARG A 65 7.35 -6.14 10.72
C ARG A 65 6.10 -5.83 9.89
N VAL A 66 5.67 -6.76 9.05
CA VAL A 66 4.51 -6.61 8.16
C VAL A 66 3.21 -7.06 8.84
N ILE A 67 3.25 -8.09 9.69
CA ILE A 67 2.09 -8.61 10.44
C ILE A 67 1.34 -7.52 11.21
N PRO A 68 1.98 -6.60 11.96
CA PRO A 68 1.26 -5.53 12.66
C PRO A 68 0.44 -4.65 11.70
N ILE A 69 0.97 -4.36 10.51
CA ILE A 69 0.28 -3.57 9.49
C ILE A 69 -0.87 -4.38 8.89
N ALA A 70 -0.63 -5.65 8.52
CA ALA A 70 -1.67 -6.55 8.03
C ALA A 70 -2.88 -6.64 8.99
N ASN A 71 -2.62 -6.73 10.31
CA ASN A 71 -3.65 -6.72 11.34
C ASN A 71 -4.51 -5.46 11.32
N THR A 72 -3.94 -4.28 11.06
CA THR A 72 -4.75 -3.05 10.92
C THR A 72 -5.74 -3.13 9.76
N LEU A 73 -5.40 -3.82 8.67
CA LEU A 73 -6.29 -4.00 7.52
C LEU A 73 -7.47 -4.94 7.82
N PHE A 74 -7.30 -5.85 8.77
CA PHE A 74 -8.37 -6.74 9.26
C PHE A 74 -9.32 -6.06 10.24
N ASN A 75 -8.79 -5.19 11.12
CA ASN A 75 -9.49 -4.70 12.31
C ASN A 75 -10.71 -3.81 12.02
N TYR A 76 -10.91 -3.34 10.79
CA TYR A 76 -12.10 -2.58 10.43
C TYR A 76 -13.29 -3.51 10.16
N GLU A 77 -14.14 -3.89 11.11
CA GLU A 77 -15.22 -4.89 10.90
C GLU A 77 -16.04 -4.72 9.59
N VAL A 78 -16.28 -3.47 9.17
CA VAL A 78 -17.07 -3.13 7.97
C VAL A 78 -16.23 -2.96 6.70
N TRP A 79 -14.94 -2.62 6.80
CA TRP A 79 -14.06 -2.26 5.67
C TRP A 79 -12.73 -3.06 5.68
N GLY A 80 -11.91 -2.96 4.64
CA GLY A 80 -10.62 -3.64 4.60
C GLY A 80 -10.68 -5.04 3.98
N VAL A 81 -9.86 -5.95 4.47
CA VAL A 81 -9.46 -7.16 3.73
C VAL A 81 -10.10 -8.43 4.30
N ASP A 82 -10.36 -9.41 3.45
CA ASP A 82 -10.90 -10.72 3.85
C ASP A 82 -9.77 -11.68 4.26
N GLU A 83 -8.62 -11.61 3.58
CA GLU A 83 -7.44 -12.41 3.86
C GLU A 83 -6.14 -11.60 3.70
N ALA A 84 -5.07 -12.08 4.31
CA ALA A 84 -3.74 -11.49 4.19
C ALA A 84 -2.68 -12.56 3.98
N TYR A 85 -1.85 -12.31 2.96
CA TYR A 85 -0.69 -13.11 2.63
C TYR A 85 0.56 -12.23 2.71
N ILE A 86 1.65 -12.81 3.21
CA ILE A 86 2.96 -12.17 3.27
C ILE A 86 3.97 -13.08 2.59
N LEU A 87 4.62 -12.59 1.54
CA LEU A 87 5.79 -13.23 0.97
C LEU A 87 7.00 -12.87 1.82
N SER A 88 7.55 -13.84 2.53
CA SER A 88 8.63 -13.61 3.50
C SER A 88 9.70 -14.68 3.43
N ASP A 89 10.85 -14.30 2.89
CA ASP A 89 12.03 -15.14 2.84
C ASP A 89 13.28 -14.26 2.77
N ARG A 90 14.38 -14.66 3.43
CA ARG A 90 15.65 -13.93 3.33
C ARG A 90 16.19 -13.90 1.90
N ARG A 91 15.88 -14.92 1.10
CA ARG A 91 16.23 -15.02 -0.33
C ARG A 91 15.54 -13.93 -1.18
N MET A 92 14.43 -13.35 -0.70
CA MET A 92 13.72 -12.25 -1.38
C MET A 92 14.27 -10.87 -0.98
N ALA A 93 15.22 -10.78 -0.05
CA ALA A 93 15.74 -9.52 0.45
C ALA A 93 16.57 -8.78 -0.62
N GLY A 94 16.54 -7.44 -0.57
CA GLY A 94 17.30 -6.59 -1.49
C GLY A 94 16.78 -6.58 -2.93
N ALA A 95 15.55 -7.05 -3.16
CA ALA A 95 14.93 -7.03 -4.47
C ALA A 95 14.72 -5.60 -5.00
N ASP A 96 15.08 -5.39 -6.27
CA ASP A 96 14.61 -4.24 -7.04
C ASP A 96 13.16 -4.44 -7.51
N THR A 97 12.65 -3.50 -8.32
CA THR A 97 11.25 -3.54 -8.73
C THR A 97 10.93 -4.74 -9.64
N ARG A 98 11.88 -5.23 -10.45
CA ARG A 98 11.67 -6.37 -11.36
C ARG A 98 11.65 -7.67 -10.58
N ALA A 99 12.62 -7.88 -9.69
CA ALA A 99 12.65 -9.04 -8.81
C ALA A 99 11.44 -9.06 -7.86
N THR A 100 11.02 -7.90 -7.36
CA THR A 100 9.80 -7.75 -6.55
C THR A 100 8.55 -8.13 -7.34
N ALA A 101 8.40 -7.61 -8.56
CA ALA A 101 7.27 -7.91 -9.44
C ALA A 101 7.16 -9.40 -9.78
N TYR A 102 8.29 -10.05 -10.10
CA TYR A 102 8.34 -11.51 -10.31
C TYR A 102 7.94 -12.30 -9.06
N THR A 103 8.46 -11.92 -7.89
CA THR A 103 8.12 -12.60 -6.63
C THR A 103 6.63 -12.48 -6.32
N LEU A 104 6.07 -11.28 -6.46
CA LEU A 104 4.65 -11.00 -6.26
C LEU A 104 3.76 -11.78 -7.25
N SER A 105 4.16 -11.88 -8.52
CA SER A 105 3.36 -12.60 -9.52
C SER A 105 3.24 -14.09 -9.21
N LEU A 106 4.33 -14.72 -8.74
CA LEU A 106 4.30 -16.10 -8.26
C LEU A 106 3.45 -16.27 -7.00
N GLY A 107 3.53 -15.32 -6.06
CA GLY A 107 2.66 -15.29 -4.89
C GLY A 107 1.17 -15.25 -5.26
N ILE A 108 0.79 -14.34 -6.17
CA ILE A 108 -0.59 -14.24 -6.68
C ILE A 108 -1.02 -15.53 -7.37
N LYS A 109 -0.18 -16.09 -8.25
CA LYS A 109 -0.44 -17.37 -8.91
C LYS A 109 -0.65 -18.50 -7.91
N LYS A 110 0.17 -18.59 -6.87
CA LYS A 110 0.05 -19.61 -5.81
C LYS A 110 -1.26 -19.47 -5.05
N ILE A 111 -1.64 -18.24 -4.70
CA ILE A 111 -2.90 -17.94 -4.00
C ILE A 111 -4.11 -18.32 -4.86
N ILE A 112 -4.11 -17.98 -6.15
CA ILE A 112 -5.14 -18.44 -7.10
C ILE A 112 -5.18 -19.97 -7.13
N GLY A 113 -4.03 -20.63 -7.15
CA GLY A 113 -3.90 -22.09 -7.11
C GLY A 113 -4.62 -22.74 -5.94
N PHE A 114 -4.58 -22.16 -4.73
CA PHE A 114 -5.34 -22.70 -3.59
C PHE A 114 -6.86 -22.73 -3.83
N HIS A 115 -7.39 -21.73 -4.54
CA HIS A 115 -8.80 -21.68 -4.91
C HIS A 115 -9.13 -22.67 -6.03
N GLU A 116 -8.25 -22.81 -7.02
CA GLU A 116 -8.41 -23.78 -8.11
C GLU A 116 -8.36 -25.23 -7.61
N GLU A 117 -7.44 -25.54 -6.69
CA GLU A 117 -7.33 -26.85 -6.04
C GLU A 117 -8.59 -27.18 -5.22
N ALA A 118 -9.13 -26.19 -4.47
CA ALA A 118 -10.38 -26.35 -3.74
C ALA A 118 -11.54 -26.72 -4.65
N VAL A 119 -11.73 -25.98 -5.75
CA VAL A 119 -12.81 -26.25 -6.71
C VAL A 119 -12.59 -27.58 -7.44
N SER A 120 -11.34 -27.89 -7.81
CA SER A 120 -10.97 -29.17 -8.43
C SER A 120 -11.26 -30.35 -7.52
N SER A 121 -11.05 -30.21 -6.21
CA SER A 121 -11.37 -31.27 -5.24
C SER A 121 -12.87 -31.56 -5.16
N LEU A 122 -13.73 -30.53 -5.28
CA LEU A 122 -15.18 -30.70 -5.38
C LEU A 122 -15.60 -31.38 -6.68
N ILE A 123 -14.99 -30.97 -7.79
CA ILE A 123 -15.24 -31.59 -9.11
C ILE A 123 -14.85 -33.07 -9.07
N GLY A 124 -13.65 -33.40 -8.59
CA GLY A 124 -13.21 -34.79 -8.47
C GLY A 124 -14.12 -35.63 -7.57
N ALA A 125 -14.59 -35.08 -6.44
CA ALA A 125 -15.59 -35.75 -5.60
C ALA A 125 -16.92 -36.01 -6.33
N LEU A 126 -17.34 -35.09 -7.21
CA LEU A 126 -18.53 -35.26 -8.04
C LEU A 126 -18.33 -36.35 -9.10
N GLU A 127 -17.18 -36.37 -9.77
CA GLU A 127 -16.85 -37.35 -10.82
C GLU A 127 -16.65 -38.77 -10.28
N GLU A 128 -16.11 -38.90 -9.06
CA GLU A 128 -15.99 -40.16 -8.32
C GLU A 128 -17.35 -40.69 -7.81
N ASN A 129 -18.46 -40.03 -8.13
CA ASN A 129 -19.82 -40.38 -7.68
C ASN A 129 -19.96 -40.48 -6.16
N LYS A 130 -19.24 -39.64 -5.39
CA LYS A 130 -19.41 -39.57 -3.93
C LYS A 130 -20.84 -39.20 -3.55
N SER A 131 -21.23 -39.60 -2.34
CA SER A 131 -22.56 -39.32 -1.79
C SER A 131 -22.82 -37.81 -1.70
N VAL A 132 -24.10 -37.43 -1.71
CA VAL A 132 -24.50 -36.02 -1.56
C VAL A 132 -24.00 -35.45 -0.22
N GLU A 133 -24.05 -36.26 0.84
CA GLU A 133 -23.58 -35.87 2.17
C GLU A 133 -22.08 -35.56 2.19
N ASP A 134 -21.27 -36.40 1.54
CA ASP A 134 -19.82 -36.18 1.43
C ASP A 134 -19.49 -34.91 0.64
N ILE A 135 -20.23 -34.63 -0.43
CA ILE A 135 -20.05 -33.42 -1.25
C ILE A 135 -20.40 -32.17 -0.43
N VAL A 136 -21.52 -32.18 0.30
CA VAL A 136 -21.93 -31.08 1.17
C VAL A 136 -20.91 -30.84 2.27
N LYS A 137 -20.40 -31.92 2.89
CA LYS A 137 -19.37 -31.84 3.93
C LYS A 137 -18.08 -31.23 3.40
N LEU A 138 -17.59 -31.71 2.25
CA LEU A 138 -16.40 -31.16 1.60
C LEU A 138 -16.59 -29.68 1.24
N ALA A 139 -17.75 -29.31 0.68
CA ALA A 139 -18.05 -27.94 0.34
C ALA A 139 -18.08 -27.03 1.58
N ASN A 140 -18.67 -27.50 2.68
CA ASN A 140 -18.64 -26.78 3.95
C ASN A 140 -17.21 -26.57 4.45
N ASP A 141 -16.37 -27.61 4.45
CA ASP A 141 -14.99 -27.50 4.92
C ASP A 141 -14.18 -26.47 4.09
N LEU A 142 -14.34 -26.48 2.77
CA LEU A 142 -13.73 -25.50 1.87
C LEU A 142 -14.26 -24.07 2.09
N TYR A 143 -15.56 -23.96 2.37
CA TYR A 143 -16.21 -22.69 2.67
C TYR A 143 -15.75 -22.09 4.00
N GLN A 144 -15.61 -22.91 5.05
CA GLN A 144 -15.06 -22.48 6.34
C GLN A 144 -13.60 -22.02 6.20
N LYS A 145 -12.83 -22.63 5.27
CA LYS A 145 -11.47 -22.19 4.89
C LYS A 145 -11.45 -20.97 3.97
N ASN A 146 -12.61 -20.42 3.62
CA ASN A 146 -12.79 -19.24 2.75
C ASN A 146 -12.21 -19.42 1.34
N LEU A 147 -12.24 -20.66 0.83
CA LEU A 147 -11.70 -21.04 -0.48
C LEU A 147 -12.76 -21.04 -1.60
N ILE A 148 -14.04 -21.07 -1.25
CA ILE A 148 -15.14 -21.00 -2.22
C ILE A 148 -16.16 -19.93 -1.80
N PRO A 149 -16.85 -19.28 -2.76
CA PRO A 149 -17.81 -18.21 -2.48
C PRO A 149 -19.18 -18.76 -2.11
N ASN A 150 -20.05 -17.88 -1.61
CA ASN A 150 -21.43 -18.20 -1.24
C ASN A 150 -22.22 -18.82 -2.40
N LYS A 151 -21.91 -18.45 -3.65
CA LYS A 151 -22.50 -19.01 -4.86
C LYS A 151 -22.28 -20.52 -4.99
N ILE A 152 -21.11 -21.02 -4.61
CA ILE A 152 -20.83 -22.46 -4.66
C ILE A 152 -21.50 -23.15 -3.48
N TYR A 153 -21.21 -22.68 -2.28
CA TYR A 153 -21.78 -23.20 -1.05
C TYR A 153 -21.91 -22.08 -0.02
N SER A 154 -22.98 -22.11 0.77
CA SER A 154 -23.19 -21.19 1.88
C SER A 154 -24.02 -21.86 2.97
N ASP A 155 -23.66 -21.63 4.23
CA ASP A 155 -24.45 -22.00 5.41
C ASP A 155 -25.38 -20.85 5.89
N LYS A 156 -25.18 -19.63 5.37
CA LYS A 156 -25.95 -18.43 5.72
C LYS A 156 -27.44 -18.57 5.38
N PRO A 157 -28.37 -18.42 6.35
CA PRO A 157 -29.80 -18.66 6.13
C PRO A 157 -30.42 -17.88 4.97
N SER A 158 -29.98 -16.65 4.72
CA SER A 158 -30.54 -15.77 3.68
C SER A 158 -30.22 -16.19 2.24
N ILE A 159 -29.16 -16.99 2.03
CA ILE A 159 -28.65 -17.34 0.70
C ILE A 159 -28.29 -18.83 0.56
N LYS A 160 -28.43 -19.62 1.63
CA LYS A 160 -28.12 -21.07 1.67
C LYS A 160 -28.70 -21.79 0.46
N ASP A 161 -29.99 -21.59 0.23
CA ASP A 161 -30.77 -22.26 -0.81
C ASP A 161 -30.47 -21.76 -2.23
N LEU A 162 -29.73 -20.66 -2.37
CA LEU A 162 -29.35 -20.11 -3.66
C LEU A 162 -28.03 -20.71 -4.18
N SER A 163 -27.21 -21.27 -3.30
CA SER A 163 -25.90 -21.84 -3.62
C SER A 163 -25.99 -23.16 -4.39
N LEU A 164 -25.04 -23.39 -5.29
CA LEU A 164 -25.05 -24.52 -6.23
C LEU A 164 -25.07 -25.87 -5.51
N VAL A 165 -24.21 -26.08 -4.51
CA VAL A 165 -24.13 -27.36 -3.79
C VAL A 165 -25.40 -27.64 -3.00
N ASN A 166 -26.04 -26.63 -2.40
CA ASN A 166 -27.30 -26.83 -1.68
C ASN A 166 -28.47 -27.12 -2.64
N LYS A 167 -28.51 -26.49 -3.82
CA LYS A 167 -29.47 -26.83 -4.88
C LYS A 167 -29.29 -28.26 -5.37
N PHE A 168 -28.04 -28.71 -5.53
CA PHE A 168 -27.73 -30.09 -5.87
C PHE A 168 -28.22 -31.05 -4.79
N ALA A 169 -27.98 -30.74 -3.51
CA ALA A 169 -28.45 -31.55 -2.40
C ALA A 169 -29.98 -31.69 -2.33
N LYS A 170 -30.72 -30.70 -2.83
CA LYS A 170 -32.18 -30.71 -2.96
C LYS A 170 -32.70 -31.38 -4.24
N GLY A 171 -31.81 -31.76 -5.16
CA GLY A 171 -32.19 -32.31 -6.47
C GLY A 171 -32.67 -31.28 -7.49
N GLU A 172 -32.42 -29.98 -7.26
CA GLU A 172 -32.82 -28.89 -8.17
C GLU A 172 -31.89 -28.76 -9.39
N ILE A 173 -30.64 -29.21 -9.26
CA ILE A 173 -29.66 -29.25 -10.35
C ILE A 173 -29.05 -30.64 -10.46
N SER A 174 -28.72 -31.06 -11.69
CA SER A 174 -28.06 -32.35 -11.90
C SER A 174 -26.58 -32.29 -11.50
N ARG A 175 -25.99 -33.47 -11.24
CA ARG A 175 -24.54 -33.60 -10.99
C ARG A 175 -23.70 -33.04 -12.15
N ARG A 176 -24.13 -33.30 -13.38
CA ARG A 176 -23.47 -32.81 -14.60
C ARG A 176 -23.50 -31.28 -14.66
N ASP A 177 -24.64 -30.67 -14.34
CA ASP A 177 -24.77 -29.21 -14.36
C ASP A 177 -23.92 -28.57 -13.26
N LEU A 178 -23.87 -29.17 -12.07
CA LEU A 178 -22.99 -28.70 -11.00
C LEU A 178 -21.51 -28.75 -11.42
N VAL A 179 -21.04 -29.85 -12.02
CA VAL A 179 -19.67 -29.96 -12.53
C VAL A 179 -19.39 -28.87 -13.57
N ASN A 180 -20.29 -28.66 -14.53
CA ASN A 180 -20.14 -27.62 -15.55
C ASN A 180 -20.03 -26.22 -14.94
N GLU A 181 -20.85 -25.89 -13.94
CA GLU A 181 -20.79 -24.59 -13.25
C GLU A 181 -19.52 -24.42 -12.41
N LEU A 182 -19.03 -25.49 -11.78
CA LEU A 182 -17.76 -25.47 -11.05
C LEU A 182 -16.56 -25.29 -11.98
N GLU A 183 -16.54 -25.94 -13.15
CA GLU A 183 -15.47 -25.75 -14.13
C GLU A 183 -15.46 -24.32 -14.68
N LYS A 184 -16.63 -23.76 -15.04
CA LYS A 184 -16.74 -22.34 -15.41
C LYS A 184 -16.23 -21.42 -14.31
N TYR A 185 -16.57 -21.72 -13.05
CA TYR A 185 -16.08 -20.93 -11.92
C TYR A 185 -14.56 -21.02 -11.79
N LYS A 186 -13.99 -22.22 -11.89
CA LYS A 186 -12.55 -22.47 -11.83
C LYS A 186 -11.79 -21.68 -12.90
N GLU A 187 -12.27 -21.69 -14.14
CA GLU A 187 -11.71 -20.86 -15.22
C GLU A 187 -11.82 -19.35 -14.93
N SER A 188 -12.93 -18.94 -14.28
CA SER A 188 -13.14 -17.53 -13.93
C SER A 188 -12.16 -17.02 -12.87
N LEU A 189 -11.55 -17.87 -12.03
CA LEU A 189 -10.57 -17.44 -11.02
C LEU A 189 -9.35 -16.72 -11.61
N ARG A 190 -8.93 -17.07 -12.84
CA ARG A 190 -7.85 -16.39 -13.56
C ARG A 190 -8.33 -15.23 -14.42
N ARG A 191 -9.50 -15.39 -15.06
CA ARG A 191 -10.06 -14.40 -16.00
C ARG A 191 -10.67 -13.19 -15.27
N ASP A 192 -11.40 -13.44 -14.20
CA ASP A 192 -12.04 -12.43 -13.35
C ASP A 192 -11.13 -12.11 -12.17
N LEU A 193 -10.00 -11.47 -12.50
CA LEU A 193 -8.99 -11.06 -11.54
C LEU A 193 -8.72 -9.56 -11.67
N ILE A 194 -8.69 -8.88 -10.53
CA ILE A 194 -8.28 -7.47 -10.48
C ILE A 194 -7.28 -7.25 -9.36
N LEU A 195 -6.33 -6.37 -9.60
CA LEU A 195 -5.30 -6.00 -8.64
C LEU A 195 -5.25 -4.49 -8.43
N PHE A 196 -5.15 -4.06 -7.19
CA PHE A 196 -5.01 -2.67 -6.78
C PHE A 196 -3.68 -2.47 -6.06
N LEU A 197 -2.89 -1.49 -6.53
CA LEU A 197 -1.62 -1.08 -5.95
C LEU A 197 -1.59 0.43 -5.73
N GLY A 198 -0.79 0.95 -4.82
CA GLY A 198 -0.47 2.37 -4.81
C GLY A 198 0.43 2.76 -5.99
N MET A 199 0.35 4.01 -6.45
CA MET A 199 1.13 4.47 -7.61
C MET A 199 2.65 4.42 -7.41
N LYS A 200 3.13 4.51 -6.16
CA LYS A 200 4.55 4.38 -5.80
C LYS A 200 4.69 4.10 -4.31
N ALA A 201 5.85 3.60 -3.90
CA ALA A 201 6.24 3.57 -2.50
C ALA A 201 7.06 4.82 -2.15
N VAL A 202 6.83 5.41 -0.98
CA VAL A 202 7.51 6.66 -0.56
C VAL A 202 9.00 6.51 -0.26
N ASP A 203 9.47 5.29 -0.01
CA ASP A 203 10.88 5.02 0.33
C ASP A 203 11.78 4.92 -0.91
N GLY A 204 11.31 4.27 -1.98
CA GLY A 204 12.05 4.11 -3.23
C GLY A 204 11.60 5.06 -4.34
N GLU A 205 10.37 5.57 -4.27
CA GLU A 205 9.72 6.49 -5.22
C GLU A 205 9.76 6.08 -6.71
N THR A 206 10.06 4.82 -7.01
CA THR A 206 10.25 4.34 -8.38
C THR A 206 8.97 4.28 -9.21
N GLY A 207 7.85 3.84 -8.61
CA GLY A 207 6.57 3.66 -9.32
C GLY A 207 6.55 2.52 -10.35
N ASN A 208 7.61 1.71 -10.46
CA ASN A 208 7.76 0.71 -11.53
C ASN A 208 7.15 -0.67 -11.19
N THR A 209 6.94 -0.98 -9.91
CA THR A 209 6.49 -2.32 -9.48
C THR A 209 5.14 -2.72 -10.08
N GLY A 210 4.20 -1.79 -10.23
CA GLY A 210 2.87 -2.10 -10.77
C GLY A 210 2.89 -2.55 -12.24
N PRO A 211 3.40 -1.73 -13.17
CA PRO A 211 3.56 -2.13 -14.56
C PRO A 211 4.37 -3.42 -14.74
N GLN A 212 5.48 -3.57 -13.99
CA GLN A 212 6.31 -4.78 -14.04
C GLN A 212 5.59 -6.02 -13.51
N LEU A 213 4.74 -5.87 -12.48
CA LEU A 213 3.92 -6.95 -11.96
C LEU A 213 2.87 -7.40 -12.98
N SER A 214 2.22 -6.48 -13.68
CA SER A 214 1.27 -6.83 -14.76
C SER A 214 1.94 -7.69 -15.83
N GLN A 215 3.15 -7.34 -16.25
CA GLN A 215 3.93 -8.16 -17.19
C GLN A 215 4.28 -9.54 -16.58
N ALA A 216 4.88 -9.57 -15.39
CA ALA A 216 5.32 -10.81 -14.75
C ALA A 216 4.15 -11.75 -14.42
N LEU A 217 2.98 -11.20 -14.10
CA LEU A 217 1.76 -11.97 -13.85
C LEU A 217 1.16 -12.50 -15.15
N SER A 218 1.26 -11.74 -16.25
CA SER A 218 0.83 -12.22 -17.56
C SER A 218 1.61 -13.47 -17.96
N GLU A 219 2.93 -13.45 -17.76
CA GLU A 219 3.81 -14.61 -17.99
C GLU A 219 3.49 -15.77 -17.05
N ALA A 220 3.28 -15.48 -15.75
CA ALA A 220 3.02 -16.51 -14.75
C ALA A 220 1.68 -17.24 -14.98
N LEU A 221 0.64 -16.52 -15.41
CA LEU A 221 -0.70 -17.07 -15.67
C LEU A 221 -0.89 -17.58 -17.10
N GLY A 222 -0.03 -17.18 -18.03
CA GLY A 222 -0.15 -17.51 -19.45
C GLY A 222 -1.30 -16.78 -20.17
N ILE A 223 -1.79 -15.68 -19.60
CA ILE A 223 -2.86 -14.84 -20.16
C ILE A 223 -2.50 -13.36 -19.99
N PRO A 224 -2.90 -12.45 -20.88
CA PRO A 224 -2.62 -11.03 -20.72
C PRO A 224 -3.30 -10.46 -19.47
N VAL A 225 -2.54 -9.80 -18.60
CA VAL A 225 -3.03 -8.97 -17.49
C VAL A 225 -2.75 -7.52 -17.83
N THR A 226 -3.78 -6.79 -18.20
CA THR A 226 -3.66 -5.37 -18.59
C THR A 226 -3.35 -4.50 -17.37
N HIS A 227 -2.85 -3.28 -17.58
CA HIS A 227 -2.66 -2.34 -16.47
C HIS A 227 -2.94 -0.88 -16.82
N ALA A 228 -3.37 -0.12 -15.82
CA ALA A 228 -3.46 1.33 -15.87
C ALA A 228 -2.76 1.98 -14.69
N THR A 229 -1.85 2.90 -15.00
CA THR A 229 -1.16 3.70 -13.99
C THR A 229 -1.86 5.02 -13.72
N TYR A 230 -1.59 5.63 -12.55
CA TYR A 230 -2.09 6.96 -12.18
C TYR A 230 -3.62 7.10 -12.19
N VAL A 231 -4.32 6.05 -11.74
CA VAL A 231 -5.78 5.99 -11.71
C VAL A 231 -6.31 6.92 -10.64
N THR A 232 -7.25 7.79 -11.02
CA THR A 232 -7.98 8.68 -10.10
C THR A 232 -9.42 8.22 -9.89
N ASN A 233 -10.00 7.48 -10.83
CA ASN A 233 -11.35 6.93 -10.70
C ASN A 233 -11.53 5.72 -11.64
N PHE A 234 -12.50 4.87 -11.35
CA PHE A 234 -12.90 3.77 -12.23
C PHE A 234 -14.37 3.37 -12.02
N SER A 235 -14.95 2.74 -13.03
CA SER A 235 -16.27 2.11 -12.97
C SER A 235 -16.23 0.74 -13.65
N TYR A 236 -17.22 -0.11 -13.33
CA TYR A 236 -17.32 -1.46 -13.87
C TYR A 236 -18.62 -1.65 -14.62
N ASP A 237 -18.52 -2.12 -15.86
CA ASP A 237 -19.64 -2.47 -16.72
C ASP A 237 -19.87 -3.99 -16.61
N PHE A 238 -20.98 -4.38 -15.99
CA PHE A 238 -21.31 -5.78 -15.71
C PHE A 238 -21.62 -6.59 -16.97
N ASP A 239 -22.26 -5.97 -17.96
CA ASP A 239 -22.70 -6.64 -19.17
C ASP A 239 -21.51 -6.94 -20.08
N LYS A 240 -20.60 -5.97 -20.20
CA LYS A 240 -19.40 -6.09 -21.03
C LYS A 240 -18.20 -6.70 -20.31
N ARG A 241 -18.22 -6.76 -18.98
CA ARG A 241 -17.10 -7.21 -18.13
C ARG A 241 -15.83 -6.37 -18.35
N VAL A 242 -16.00 -5.06 -18.48
CA VAL A 242 -14.91 -4.10 -18.70
C VAL A 242 -14.84 -3.09 -17.56
N ILE A 243 -13.63 -2.63 -17.27
CA ILE A 243 -13.37 -1.51 -16.38
C ILE A 243 -13.12 -0.26 -17.21
N ARG A 244 -13.91 0.80 -16.94
CA ARG A 244 -13.62 2.14 -17.45
C ARG A 244 -12.76 2.86 -16.41
N VAL A 245 -11.57 3.27 -16.81
CA VAL A 245 -10.57 3.87 -15.92
C VAL A 245 -10.33 5.32 -16.32
N VAL A 246 -10.40 6.22 -15.35
CA VAL A 246 -9.95 7.61 -15.49
C VAL A 246 -8.60 7.75 -14.83
N ARG A 247 -7.59 8.14 -15.61
CA ARG A 247 -6.21 8.36 -15.13
C ARG A 247 -5.71 9.76 -15.43
N LYS A 248 -4.85 10.28 -14.56
CA LYS A 248 -4.25 11.61 -14.70
C LYS A 248 -2.74 11.52 -14.85
N MET A 249 -2.24 11.79 -16.04
CA MET A 249 -0.82 11.79 -16.41
C MET A 249 -0.36 13.22 -16.72
N GLY A 250 0.34 13.83 -15.76
CA GLY A 250 0.73 15.25 -15.87
C GLY A 250 -0.49 16.15 -16.01
N ARG A 251 -0.61 16.83 -17.17
CA ARG A 251 -1.74 17.72 -17.51
C ARG A 251 -2.85 17.02 -18.30
N VAL A 252 -2.69 15.74 -18.63
CA VAL A 252 -3.65 14.99 -19.45
C VAL A 252 -4.51 14.11 -18.54
N ILE A 253 -5.81 14.16 -18.75
CA ILE A 253 -6.78 13.20 -18.21
C ILE A 253 -7.15 12.27 -19.36
N GLN A 254 -7.08 10.96 -19.13
CA GLN A 254 -7.45 9.94 -20.09
C GLN A 254 -8.51 9.05 -19.48
N GLU A 255 -9.50 8.70 -20.30
CA GLU A 255 -10.46 7.64 -20.02
C GLU A 255 -10.17 6.47 -20.96
N ILE A 256 -10.01 5.28 -20.40
CA ILE A 256 -9.71 4.05 -21.15
C ILE A 256 -10.62 2.91 -20.69
N GLU A 257 -11.01 2.05 -21.62
CA GLU A 257 -11.76 0.83 -21.34
C GLU A 257 -10.80 -0.37 -21.37
N MET A 258 -10.92 -1.26 -20.39
CA MET A 258 -10.00 -2.37 -20.18
C MET A 258 -10.74 -3.64 -19.80
N GLU A 259 -10.29 -4.78 -20.32
CA GLU A 259 -10.83 -6.10 -19.96
C GLU A 259 -10.13 -6.66 -18.71
N LEU A 260 -10.85 -7.54 -17.99
CA LEU A 260 -10.26 -8.39 -16.97
C LEU A 260 -9.46 -9.55 -17.62
N PRO A 261 -8.33 -9.99 -17.04
CA PRO A 261 -7.77 -9.54 -15.78
C PRO A 261 -6.96 -8.23 -15.90
N THR A 262 -6.99 -7.40 -14.86
CA THR A 262 -6.33 -6.08 -14.91
C THR A 262 -5.70 -5.63 -13.59
N LEU A 263 -4.74 -4.71 -13.67
CA LEU A 263 -4.04 -4.09 -12.55
C LEU A 263 -4.17 -2.58 -12.59
N LEU A 264 -4.62 -1.97 -11.50
CA LEU A 264 -4.77 -0.52 -11.36
C LEU A 264 -3.79 0.00 -10.30
N THR A 265 -2.99 1.01 -10.65
CA THR A 265 -2.20 1.75 -9.65
C THR A 265 -2.93 3.04 -9.27
N MET A 266 -3.34 3.16 -8.03
CA MET A 266 -4.18 4.22 -7.51
C MET A 266 -3.35 5.45 -7.13
N ARG A 267 -3.87 6.62 -7.48
CA ARG A 267 -3.36 7.88 -6.97
C ARG A 267 -3.95 8.21 -5.59
N PRO A 268 -3.27 9.05 -4.79
CA PRO A 268 -3.77 9.51 -3.49
C PRO A 268 -5.14 10.21 -3.53
N GLU A 269 -5.48 10.80 -4.67
CA GLU A 269 -6.75 11.54 -4.84
C GLU A 269 -7.95 10.64 -5.16
N TYR A 270 -7.79 9.32 -5.21
CA TYR A 270 -8.91 8.41 -5.37
C TYR A 270 -9.81 8.43 -4.13
N GLU A 271 -11.12 8.48 -4.36
CA GLU A 271 -12.15 8.34 -3.33
C GLU A 271 -13.21 7.35 -3.82
N ALA A 272 -13.61 6.42 -2.95
CA ALA A 272 -14.61 5.42 -3.30
C ALA A 272 -16.01 6.06 -3.43
N PRO A 273 -16.71 5.88 -4.57
CA PRO A 273 -18.06 6.38 -4.69
C PRO A 273 -19.06 5.57 -3.83
N PRO A 274 -20.22 6.14 -3.49
CA PRO A 274 -21.24 5.42 -2.74
C PRO A 274 -21.80 4.23 -3.53
N ILE A 275 -22.23 3.19 -2.80
CA ILE A 275 -22.86 1.99 -3.39
C ILE A 275 -24.26 1.82 -2.81
N THR A 276 -25.23 1.58 -3.68
CA THR A 276 -26.63 1.36 -3.29
C THR A 276 -26.82 0.06 -2.50
N ILE A 277 -27.83 0.02 -1.63
CA ILE A 277 -28.14 -1.18 -0.83
C ILE A 277 -28.50 -2.37 -1.75
N THR A 278 -29.26 -2.12 -2.83
CA THR A 278 -29.62 -3.12 -3.82
C THR A 278 -28.38 -3.79 -4.40
N ARG A 279 -27.39 -2.99 -4.82
CA ARG A 279 -26.14 -3.51 -5.39
C ARG A 279 -25.34 -4.35 -4.39
N ARG A 280 -25.29 -3.94 -3.12
CA ARG A 280 -24.65 -4.76 -2.07
C ARG A 280 -25.34 -6.11 -1.87
N ARG A 281 -26.66 -6.19 -2.03
CA ARG A 281 -27.41 -7.45 -1.94
C ARG A 281 -27.12 -8.35 -3.14
N GLU A 282 -27.04 -7.80 -4.34
CA GLU A 282 -26.68 -8.54 -5.56
C GLU A 282 -25.28 -9.15 -5.48
N ALA A 283 -24.32 -8.42 -4.89
CA ALA A 283 -22.96 -8.88 -4.66
C ALA A 283 -22.84 -10.05 -3.66
N LEU A 284 -23.85 -10.27 -2.81
CA LEU A 284 -23.76 -11.20 -1.67
C LEU A 284 -23.51 -12.65 -2.09
N LEU A 285 -24.11 -13.09 -3.19
CA LEU A 285 -23.90 -14.43 -3.74
C LEU A 285 -22.46 -14.63 -4.21
N GLU A 286 -21.86 -13.61 -4.81
CA GLU A 286 -20.49 -13.67 -5.31
C GLU A 286 -19.45 -13.49 -4.19
N SER A 287 -19.85 -12.97 -3.03
CA SER A 287 -18.99 -12.81 -1.85
C SER A 287 -18.56 -14.15 -1.25
N PHE A 288 -17.45 -14.12 -0.53
CA PHE A 288 -16.99 -15.26 0.26
C PHE A 288 -17.58 -15.25 1.68
N ARG A 289 -17.12 -16.15 2.54
CA ARG A 289 -17.58 -16.28 3.92
C ARG A 289 -17.36 -14.97 4.69
N GLY A 290 -16.19 -14.37 4.50
CA GLY A 290 -15.81 -13.07 5.04
C GLY A 290 -14.36 -13.06 5.50
N LYS A 291 -14.09 -12.36 6.59
CA LYS A 291 -12.75 -12.18 7.15
C LYS A 291 -12.22 -13.44 7.81
N VAL A 292 -10.97 -13.78 7.48
CA VAL A 292 -10.16 -14.82 8.11
C VAL A 292 -8.96 -14.13 8.75
N HIS A 293 -8.97 -14.04 10.09
CA HIS A 293 -7.94 -13.35 10.87
C HIS A 293 -6.62 -14.14 11.02
N ASP A 294 -6.31 -15.00 10.04
CA ASP A 294 -5.09 -15.79 9.99
C ASP A 294 -4.20 -15.28 8.85
N ILE A 295 -3.03 -14.74 9.20
CA ILE A 295 -2.07 -14.20 8.24
C ILE A 295 -1.20 -15.34 7.73
N ARG A 296 -1.32 -15.64 6.43
CA ARG A 296 -0.55 -16.72 5.79
C ARG A 296 0.80 -16.19 5.31
N ILE A 297 1.88 -16.86 5.70
CA ILE A 297 3.23 -16.53 5.25
C ILE A 297 3.64 -17.56 4.20
N LEU A 298 4.12 -17.09 3.04
CA LEU A 298 4.66 -17.93 1.98
C LEU A 298 6.14 -17.58 1.77
N ASN A 299 6.99 -18.61 1.73
CA ASN A 299 8.41 -18.49 1.44
C ASN A 299 8.71 -18.70 -0.06
N ALA A 300 9.99 -18.72 -0.45
CA ALA A 300 10.36 -18.86 -1.87
C ALA A 300 10.01 -20.25 -2.45
N ASP A 301 10.05 -21.30 -1.63
CA ASP A 301 9.75 -22.66 -2.04
C ASP A 301 8.22 -22.85 -2.20
N ASP A 302 7.42 -22.26 -1.31
CA ASP A 302 5.95 -22.31 -1.37
C ASP A 302 5.40 -21.77 -2.69
N ILE A 303 6.02 -20.71 -3.22
CA ILE A 303 5.64 -20.06 -4.49
C ILE A 303 6.40 -20.63 -5.70
N GLY A 304 7.32 -21.59 -5.49
CA GLY A 304 8.13 -22.19 -6.54
C GLY A 304 9.03 -21.20 -7.27
N ALA A 305 9.64 -20.25 -6.55
CA ALA A 305 10.46 -19.20 -7.15
C ALA A 305 11.83 -19.70 -7.65
N ASP A 306 12.24 -19.24 -8.83
CA ASP A 306 13.63 -19.35 -9.25
C ASP A 306 14.49 -18.39 -8.40
N LEU A 307 15.44 -18.95 -7.65
CA LEU A 307 16.34 -18.18 -6.79
C LEU A 307 17.18 -17.15 -7.55
N ARG A 308 17.37 -17.34 -8.86
CA ARG A 308 18.08 -16.40 -9.74
C ARG A 308 17.23 -15.22 -10.18
N ALA A 309 15.93 -15.22 -9.88
CA ALA A 309 14.97 -14.20 -10.30
C ALA A 309 14.33 -13.45 -9.12
N ILE A 310 14.70 -13.78 -7.87
CA ILE A 310 14.22 -13.11 -6.66
C ILE A 310 15.36 -12.41 -5.91
N GLY A 311 14.97 -11.49 -5.02
CA GLY A 311 15.91 -10.79 -4.14
C GLY A 311 17.00 -10.04 -4.90
N LEU A 312 18.11 -9.80 -4.20
CA LEU A 312 19.27 -9.10 -4.75
C LEU A 312 19.88 -9.84 -5.96
N ILE A 313 19.87 -11.17 -5.97
CA ILE A 313 20.46 -11.98 -7.06
C ILE A 313 19.67 -11.78 -8.36
N GLY A 314 18.34 -11.78 -8.28
CA GLY A 314 17.48 -11.55 -9.45
C GLY A 314 17.30 -10.09 -9.84
N SER A 315 17.92 -9.16 -9.10
CA SER A 315 17.76 -7.73 -9.35
C SER A 315 18.74 -7.26 -10.43
N PRO A 316 18.26 -6.81 -11.61
CA PRO A 316 19.13 -6.19 -12.61
C PRO A 316 19.74 -4.86 -12.14
N THR A 317 19.17 -4.22 -11.13
CA THR A 317 19.69 -2.97 -10.56
C THR A 317 20.16 -3.15 -9.12
N GLN A 318 21.24 -2.45 -8.76
CA GLN A 318 21.77 -2.42 -7.40
C GLN A 318 21.97 -0.98 -6.95
N VAL A 319 21.54 -0.67 -5.72
CA VAL A 319 21.66 0.66 -5.16
C VAL A 319 23.11 0.88 -4.72
N GLY A 320 23.78 1.85 -5.35
CA GLY A 320 25.12 2.28 -4.96
C GLY A 320 25.14 3.08 -3.64
N PRO A 321 26.30 3.62 -3.24
CA PRO A 321 26.43 4.41 -2.02
C PRO A 321 25.44 5.58 -1.98
N THR A 322 24.64 5.67 -0.91
CA THR A 322 23.70 6.77 -0.71
C THR A 322 24.42 7.95 -0.05
N ILE A 323 24.32 9.14 -0.65
CA ILE A 323 24.85 10.38 -0.08
C ILE A 323 23.67 11.19 0.44
N GLU A 324 23.71 11.56 1.72
CA GLU A 324 22.76 12.51 2.26
C GLU A 324 23.05 13.89 1.67
N MET A 325 22.17 14.33 0.76
CA MET A 325 22.20 15.70 0.26
C MET A 325 21.93 16.63 1.45
N ARG A 326 22.96 17.39 1.87
CA ARG A 326 22.85 18.35 2.98
C ARG A 326 21.56 19.16 2.80
N ARG A 327 20.72 19.16 3.84
CA ARG A 327 19.55 20.05 3.87
C ARG A 327 20.04 21.46 3.59
N VAL A 328 19.42 22.13 2.62
CA VAL A 328 19.55 23.58 2.51
C VAL A 328 19.19 24.13 3.88
N VAL A 329 20.11 24.86 4.50
CA VAL A 329 19.84 25.50 5.79
C VAL A 329 18.80 26.58 5.53
N ILE A 330 17.53 26.24 5.71
CA ILE A 330 16.45 27.21 5.67
C ILE A 330 16.48 27.93 7.02
N LYS A 331 17.11 29.11 7.05
CA LYS A 331 17.09 29.98 8.23
C LYS A 331 15.74 30.70 8.24
N LYS A 332 14.80 30.25 9.08
CA LYS A 332 13.50 30.90 9.23
C LYS A 332 13.69 32.17 10.07
N ILE A 333 13.68 33.33 9.41
CA ILE A 333 13.77 34.62 10.09
C ILE A 333 12.35 35.14 10.27
N ILE A 334 11.86 35.03 11.50
CA ILE A 334 10.59 35.62 11.93
C ILE A 334 10.93 36.97 12.55
N GLY A 335 10.16 38.03 12.25
CA GLY A 335 10.43 39.45 12.59
C GLY A 335 10.57 39.83 14.08
N ARG A 336 10.90 38.89 14.95
CA ARG A 336 11.27 39.06 16.36
C ARG A 336 12.62 38.43 16.72
N SER A 337 13.47 38.10 15.75
CA SER A 337 14.72 37.38 16.06
C SER A 337 15.76 38.29 16.74
N LEU A 338 16.57 37.75 17.67
CA LEU A 338 17.69 38.47 18.30
C LEU A 338 19.02 38.02 17.69
N LYS A 339 19.88 38.97 17.32
CA LYS A 339 21.28 38.74 16.92
C LYS A 339 22.20 38.98 18.11
N ILE A 340 22.96 37.97 18.49
CA ILE A 340 23.89 38.03 19.62
C ILE A 340 25.17 38.78 19.20
N LEU A 341 25.55 39.82 19.95
CA LEU A 341 26.67 40.71 19.62
C LEU A 341 28.00 40.31 20.29
N SER A 342 27.93 39.56 21.38
CA SER A 342 29.09 39.08 22.15
C SER A 342 28.82 37.69 22.73
N ASN A 343 29.86 36.94 23.10
CA ASN A 343 29.67 35.65 23.75
C ASN A 343 29.00 35.85 25.11
N ILE A 344 27.94 35.10 25.35
CA ILE A 344 27.14 35.14 26.57
C ILE A 344 27.17 33.75 27.17
N ASP A 345 27.76 33.62 28.34
CA ASP A 345 27.63 32.41 29.16
C ASP A 345 26.17 32.26 29.62
N LYS A 346 25.87 31.21 30.38
CA LYS A 346 24.50 31.01 30.87
C LYS A 346 24.03 32.18 31.73
N ILE A 347 22.86 32.73 31.41
CA ILE A 347 22.21 33.81 32.18
C ILE A 347 20.94 33.27 32.79
N LYS A 348 20.77 33.47 34.10
CA LYS A 348 19.53 33.18 34.80
C LYS A 348 18.65 34.42 34.86
N ILE A 349 17.42 34.33 34.36
CA ILE A 349 16.40 35.39 34.39
C ILE A 349 15.17 34.80 35.08
N GLY A 350 14.90 35.25 36.32
CA GLY A 350 13.90 34.63 37.19
C GLY A 350 14.25 33.16 37.46
N ASP A 351 13.30 32.26 37.20
CA ASP A 351 13.45 30.82 37.39
C ASP A 351 14.01 30.09 36.16
N LYS A 352 14.27 30.79 35.06
CA LYS A 352 14.71 30.20 33.79
C LYS A 352 16.16 30.52 33.50
N GLU A 353 16.84 29.56 32.89
CA GLU A 353 18.23 29.68 32.45
C GLU A 353 18.28 29.75 30.92
N TYR A 354 19.04 30.73 30.40
CA TYR A 354 19.17 31.04 28.97
C TYR A 354 20.64 30.95 28.55
N GLY A 355 20.88 30.53 27.31
CA GLY A 355 22.23 30.36 26.75
C GLY A 355 22.83 28.97 27.03
N PRO A 356 24.15 28.79 26.81
CA PRO A 356 25.10 29.80 26.34
C PRO A 356 24.84 30.22 24.89
N TYR A 357 25.20 31.46 24.55
CA TYR A 357 25.11 32.01 23.20
C TYR A 357 26.47 32.50 22.71
N LYS A 358 26.77 32.26 21.43
CA LYS A 358 27.98 32.77 20.78
C LYS A 358 27.69 34.03 19.99
N LYS A 359 28.70 34.89 19.84
CA LYS A 359 28.63 36.06 18.96
C LYS A 359 28.22 35.63 17.54
N GLY A 360 27.16 36.24 17.03
CA GLY A 360 26.60 35.94 15.71
C GLY A 360 25.42 34.97 15.72
N ASP A 361 25.10 34.33 16.85
CA ASP A 361 23.92 33.47 16.96
C ASP A 361 22.64 34.28 16.74
N ILE A 362 21.65 33.64 16.10
CA ILE A 362 20.30 34.19 15.94
C ILE A 362 19.33 33.38 16.78
N VAL A 363 18.69 34.01 17.74
CA VAL A 363 17.63 33.42 18.56
C VAL A 363 16.29 33.78 17.93
N THR A 364 15.58 32.80 17.37
CA THR A 364 14.27 32.99 16.74
C THR A 364 13.15 32.96 17.78
N ASP A 365 12.23 33.93 17.73
CA ASP A 365 11.11 34.09 18.67
C ASP A 365 11.55 34.06 20.17
N PRO A 366 12.48 34.95 20.57
CA PRO A 366 13.00 34.99 21.93
C PRO A 366 11.92 35.44 22.92
N PRO A 367 11.90 34.86 24.14
CA PRO A 367 11.04 35.34 25.22
C PRO A 367 11.27 36.82 25.51
N LYS A 368 10.20 37.56 25.82
CA LYS A 368 10.27 39.00 26.10
C LYS A 368 11.28 39.35 27.20
N GLU A 369 11.33 38.53 28.26
CA GLU A 369 12.28 38.67 29.37
C GLU A 369 13.75 38.57 28.95
N LEU A 370 14.06 37.81 27.90
CA LEU A 370 15.40 37.71 27.34
C LEU A 370 15.76 38.96 26.51
N VAL A 371 14.80 39.48 25.74
CA VAL A 371 14.96 40.71 24.96
C VAL A 371 15.22 41.91 25.87
N ASP A 372 14.41 42.06 26.92
CA ASP A 372 14.45 43.18 27.87
C ASP A 372 15.78 43.21 28.66
N VAL A 373 16.47 42.07 28.82
CA VAL A 373 17.78 42.00 29.49
C VAL A 373 18.94 42.18 28.52
N LEU A 374 18.91 41.55 27.34
CA LEU A 374 20.06 41.51 26.44
C LEU A 374 20.21 42.75 25.56
N VAL A 375 19.09 43.34 25.12
CA VAL A 375 19.12 44.49 24.20
C VAL A 375 19.62 45.78 24.87
N PRO A 376 19.10 46.18 26.06
CA PRO A 376 19.58 47.40 26.72
C PRO A 376 21.04 47.31 27.17
N LYS A 377 21.53 46.10 27.44
CA LYS A 377 22.95 45.84 27.78
C LYS A 377 23.86 45.77 26.56
N ASN A 378 23.33 45.99 25.36
CA ASN A 378 24.06 45.89 24.09
C ASN A 378 24.73 44.52 23.86
N LEU A 379 24.18 43.46 24.47
CA LEU A 379 24.65 42.09 24.33
C LEU A 379 23.99 41.37 23.15
N ALA A 380 22.79 41.82 22.78
CA ALA A 380 22.09 41.40 21.58
C ALA A 380 21.40 42.62 20.93
N LYS A 381 21.05 42.52 19.66
CA LYS A 381 20.16 43.48 18.98
C LYS A 381 19.00 42.75 18.31
N ILE A 382 17.90 43.46 18.11
CA ILE A 382 16.80 42.96 17.28
C ILE A 382 17.33 42.82 15.86
N TYR A 383 17.26 41.61 15.31
CA TYR A 383 17.64 41.32 13.95
C TYR A 383 16.59 41.96 13.03
N ASN A 384 17.02 42.92 12.21
CA ASN A 384 16.16 43.70 11.34
C ASN A 384 16.40 43.38 9.85
N TYR A 385 15.76 44.14 8.95
CA TYR A 385 15.91 43.96 7.50
C TYR A 385 17.30 44.33 6.98
N ASP A 386 18.00 45.28 7.62
CA ASP A 386 19.36 45.68 7.21
C ASP A 386 20.37 44.56 7.53
N ASP A 387 20.23 43.93 8.71
CA ASP A 387 21.00 42.75 9.08
C ASP A 387 20.78 41.58 8.10
N LEU A 388 19.55 41.43 7.61
CA LEU A 388 19.20 40.44 6.60
C LEU A 388 19.85 40.74 5.26
N ALA A 389 19.80 41.99 4.81
CA ALA A 389 20.42 42.42 3.57
C ALA A 389 21.94 42.20 3.59
N GLU A 390 22.60 42.58 4.69
CA GLU A 390 24.04 42.32 4.89
C GLU A 390 24.37 40.82 4.90
N GLU A 391 23.55 39.99 5.54
CA GLU A 391 23.78 38.54 5.57
C GLU A 391 23.61 37.92 4.17
N ILE A 392 22.58 38.35 3.42
CA ILE A 392 22.37 37.94 2.02
C ILE A 392 23.56 38.37 1.15
N ILE A 393 24.03 39.60 1.26
CA ILE A 393 25.19 40.10 0.48
C ILE A 393 26.45 39.30 0.84
N ASN A 394 26.72 39.06 2.13
CA ASN A 394 27.87 38.25 2.58
C ASN A 394 27.79 36.79 2.11
N ILE A 395 26.59 36.24 2.02
CA ILE A 395 26.35 34.89 1.50
C ILE A 395 26.53 34.84 -0.01
N LEU A 396 26.00 35.82 -0.76
CA LEU A 396 26.14 35.86 -2.22
C LEU A 396 27.58 36.10 -2.67
N THR A 397 28.38 36.77 -1.84
CA THR A 397 29.81 37.03 -2.08
C THR A 397 30.73 35.88 -1.65
N ARG A 398 30.26 34.95 -0.82
CA ARG A 398 30.98 33.71 -0.45
C ARG A 398 30.41 32.54 -1.23
N GLU A 399 31.17 31.92 -2.13
CA GLU A 399 30.79 30.82 -3.04
C GLU A 399 29.92 29.68 -2.44
N SER A 400 28.65 29.96 -2.16
CA SER A 400 27.73 28.98 -1.57
C SER A 400 26.29 29.33 -1.96
N LYS A 401 25.65 28.41 -2.67
CA LYS A 401 24.26 28.51 -3.13
C LYS A 401 23.32 28.35 -1.93
N ILE A 402 23.01 29.44 -1.24
CA ILE A 402 21.98 29.48 -0.18
C ILE A 402 20.73 30.17 -0.73
N LYS A 403 19.54 29.57 -0.55
CA LYS A 403 18.26 30.21 -0.82
C LYS A 403 17.72 30.81 0.48
N VAL A 404 17.44 32.11 0.49
CA VAL A 404 16.81 32.82 1.62
C VAL A 404 15.32 32.99 1.31
N GLN A 405 14.46 32.61 2.25
CA GLN A 405 13.02 32.75 2.15
C GLN A 405 12.52 33.64 3.30
N ILE A 406 12.05 34.84 2.95
CA ILE A 406 11.65 35.88 3.91
C ILE A 406 10.14 35.79 4.10
N TYR A 407 9.68 35.70 5.35
CA TYR A 407 8.26 35.78 5.70
C TYR A 407 8.03 37.04 6.52
N GLY A 408 7.43 38.06 5.91
CA GLY A 408 6.98 39.27 6.61
C GLY A 408 5.46 39.30 6.72
N PRO A 409 4.88 40.04 7.69
CA PRO A 409 3.52 40.53 7.52
C PRO A 409 3.51 41.44 6.28
N ILE A 410 2.57 41.20 5.37
CA ILE A 410 2.31 42.10 4.24
C ILE A 410 1.95 43.48 4.84
N PRO A 411 2.42 44.61 4.25
CA PRO A 411 2.01 45.95 4.66
C PRO A 411 0.49 46.11 4.74
#